data_AF-A0ABD0P465-F1
#
_entry.id   AF-A0ABD0P465-F1
#
_cell.length_a   1.000
_cell.length_b   1.000
_cell.length_c   1.000
_cell.angle_alpha   90.00
_cell.angle_beta   90.00
_cell.angle_gamma   90.00
#
_symmetry.space_group_name_H-M   'P 1'
#
loop_
_entity.id
_entity.type
_entity.pdbx_description
1 polymer ?
#
loop_
_entity_poly.entity_id
_entity_poly.type
_entity_poly.pdbx_seq_one_letter_code
_entity_poly.pdbx_strand_id
1 'polypeptide(L)' 'MRSVDRVFKFIDLPSETPKPDKSKCSDLIFENVDPQANSSWPNRGQIDVQNLTVRYTEGGHAVLKNLSFTAEGGQR' A
#
# COMPACT_ATOMS: atom_id res chain seq x y z
N MET A 1 16.58 -33.52 -6.40
CA MET A 1 15.76 -33.17 -5.22
C MET A 1 14.64 -32.21 -5.65
N ARG A 2 13.48 -32.72 -6.11
CA ARG A 2 12.42 -31.87 -6.73
C ARG A 2 11.59 -31.06 -5.72
N SER A 3 11.70 -31.36 -4.43
CA SER A 3 10.97 -30.70 -3.34
C SER A 3 11.59 -29.36 -2.94
N VAL A 4 12.91 -29.25 -2.93
CA VAL A 4 13.64 -28.03 -2.55
C VAL A 4 13.42 -26.89 -3.55
N ASP A 5 13.24 -27.21 -4.84
CA ASP A 5 12.92 -26.23 -5.88
C ASP A 5 11.65 -25.42 -5.54
N ARG A 6 10.66 -26.01 -4.85
CA ARG A 6 9.47 -25.27 -4.41
C ARG A 6 9.81 -24.27 -3.31
N VAL A 7 10.67 -24.63 -2.36
CA VAL A 7 11.09 -23.75 -1.26
C VAL A 7 11.72 -22.48 -1.82
N PHE A 8 12.65 -22.61 -2.78
CA PHE A 8 13.27 -21.44 -3.42
C PHE A 8 12.26 -20.58 -4.20
N LYS A 9 11.30 -21.19 -4.92
CA LYS A 9 10.23 -20.42 -5.58
C LYS A 9 9.42 -19.53 -4.63
N PHE A 10 9.15 -19.99 -3.40
CA PHE A 10 8.43 -19.19 -2.41
C PHE A 10 9.30 -18.11 -1.77
N ILE A 11 10.61 -18.37 -1.59
CA ILE A 11 11.57 -17.36 -1.12
C ILE A 11 11.67 -16.21 -2.11
N ASP A 12 11.61 -16.51 -3.40
CA ASP A 12 11.76 -15.53 -4.49
C ASP A 12 10.45 -14.82 -4.88
N LEU A 13 9.35 -15.04 -4.16
CA LEU A 13 8.10 -14.32 -4.42
C LEU A 13 8.28 -12.81 -4.18
N PRO A 14 7.74 -11.95 -5.06
CA PRO A 14 7.81 -10.51 -4.87
C PRO A 14 7.02 -10.09 -3.63
N SER A 15 7.58 -9.15 -2.85
CA SER A 15 6.91 -8.52 -1.71
C SER A 15 5.78 -7.60 -2.18
N GLU A 16 4.67 -7.57 -1.45
CA GLU A 16 3.53 -6.69 -1.74
C GLU A 16 3.90 -5.21 -1.58
N THR A 17 4.72 -4.88 -0.59
CA THR A 17 5.28 -3.55 -0.42
C THR A 17 6.62 -3.45 -1.15
N PRO A 18 6.83 -2.41 -1.98
CA PRO A 18 8.14 -2.18 -2.58
C PRO A 18 9.14 -1.92 -1.45
N LYS A 19 10.23 -2.70 -1.44
CA LYS A 19 11.36 -2.42 -0.54
C LYS A 19 11.89 -1.03 -0.91
N PRO A 20 12.17 -0.15 0.07
CA PRO A 20 12.63 1.19 -0.24
C PRO A 20 13.94 1.12 -1.05
N ASP A 21 13.90 1.65 -2.27
CA ASP A 21 15.07 1.82 -3.12
C ASP A 21 15.97 2.88 -2.46
N LYS A 22 17.10 2.45 -1.87
CA LYS A 22 18.08 3.34 -1.23
C LYS A 22 18.78 4.32 -2.19
N SER A 23 18.45 4.31 -3.49
CA SER A 23 19.20 5.04 -4.52
C SER A 23 18.48 6.25 -5.13
N LYS A 24 17.18 6.43 -4.91
CA LYS A 24 16.43 7.59 -5.44
C LYS A 24 15.30 7.99 -4.49
N CYS A 25 15.63 8.80 -3.50
CA CYS A 25 14.66 9.45 -2.62
C CYS A 25 14.87 10.95 -2.71
N SER A 26 13.97 11.67 -3.37
CA SER A 26 13.77 13.07 -3.02
C SER A 26 12.31 13.45 -2.89
N ASP A 27 11.37 12.96 -3.72
CA ASP A 27 10.10 13.73 -3.76
C ASP A 27 8.81 13.04 -3.30
N LEU A 28 8.69 11.71 -3.20
CA LEU A 28 7.39 11.10 -2.78
C LEU A 28 7.53 9.79 -1.98
N ILE A 29 8.50 9.70 -1.07
CA ILE A 29 8.53 8.60 -0.10
C ILE A 29 7.62 8.99 1.07
N PHE A 30 6.40 8.46 1.08
CA PHE A 30 5.68 8.31 2.34
C PHE A 30 6.44 7.28 3.16
N GLU A 31 7.29 7.76 4.07
CA GLU A 31 7.90 6.91 5.08
C GLU A 31 6.74 6.28 5.87
N ASN A 32 6.55 4.97 5.74
CA ASN A 32 5.71 4.21 6.66
C ASN A 32 6.45 4.17 8.01
N VAL A 33 6.44 5.31 8.70
CA VAL A 33 6.75 5.38 10.13
C VAL A 33 5.81 4.40 10.76
N ASP A 34 6.37 3.34 11.34
CA ASP A 34 5.61 2.33 12.08
C ASP A 34 4.69 3.06 13.07
N PRO A 35 3.36 3.01 12.89
CA PRO A 35 2.44 3.71 13.79
C PRO A 35 2.57 3.20 15.22
N GLN A 36 3.15 2.02 15.45
CA GLN A 36 3.47 1.55 16.79
C GLN A 36 4.50 2.40 17.53
N ALA A 37 5.31 3.22 16.83
CA ALA A 37 6.19 4.20 17.46
C ALA A 37 5.42 5.40 18.04
N ASN A 38 4.22 5.69 17.52
CA ASN A 38 3.37 6.80 17.93
C ASN A 38 2.04 6.25 18.46
N SER A 39 1.96 5.98 19.77
CA SER A 39 0.77 5.39 20.42
C SER A 39 -0.55 6.15 20.20
N SER A 40 -0.48 7.39 19.70
CA SER A 40 -1.62 8.26 19.46
C SER A 40 -2.13 8.22 18.02
N TRP A 41 -1.50 7.48 17.08
CA TRP A 41 -2.03 7.38 15.72
C TRP A 41 -3.10 6.29 15.59
N PRO A 42 -4.24 6.54 14.90
CA PRO A 42 -4.73 7.83 14.41
C PRO A 42 -5.57 8.60 15.44
N ASN A 43 -5.36 9.90 15.58
CA ASN A 43 -6.08 10.74 16.57
C ASN A 43 -7.43 11.30 16.07
N ARG A 44 -7.58 11.53 14.76
CA ARG A 44 -8.75 12.25 14.19
C ARG A 44 -9.60 11.43 13.23
N GLY A 45 -9.04 10.44 12.55
CA GLY A 45 -9.79 9.58 11.62
C GLY A 45 -10.30 10.28 10.35
N GLN A 46 -9.76 11.44 10.00
CA GLN A 46 -10.06 12.11 8.72
C GLN A 46 -9.41 11.34 7.56
N ILE A 47 -10.14 11.21 6.45
CA ILE A 47 -9.69 10.52 5.24
C ILE A 47 -9.90 11.42 4.03
N ASP A 48 -8.90 11.51 3.16
CA ASP A 48 -8.98 12.14 1.84
C ASP A 48 -8.53 11.14 0.79
N VAL A 49 -9.42 10.82 -0.16
CA VAL A 49 -9.16 9.94 -1.29
C VAL A 49 -9.30 10.76 -2.56
N GLN A 50 -8.26 10.75 -3.40
CA GLN A 50 -8.24 11.50 -4.65
C GLN A 50 -7.91 10.60 -5.84
N ASN A 51 -8.71 10.68 -6.89
CA ASN A 51 -8.52 9.99 -8.18
C ASN A 51 -8.19 8.49 -8.08
N LEU A 52 -8.77 7.80 -7.10
CA LEU A 52 -8.50 6.39 -6.85
C LEU A 52 -9.11 5.53 -7.96
N THR A 53 -8.29 4.66 -8.56
CA THR A 53 -8.71 3.66 -9.54
C THR A 53 -8.25 2.27 -9.09
N VAL A 54 -9.20 1.34 -8.97
CA VAL A 54 -8.94 0.00 -8.40
C VAL A 54 -9.18 -1.09 -9.43
N ARG A 55 -8.22 -2.03 -9.52
CA ARG A 55 -8.23 -3.23 -10.36
C ARG A 55 -7.72 -4.42 -9.54
N TYR A 56 -8.32 -5.60 -9.73
CA TYR A 56 -7.85 -6.84 -9.08
C TYR A 56 -6.67 -7.50 -9.79
N THR A 57 -6.57 -7.32 -11.11
CA THR A 57 -5.47 -7.84 -11.93
C THR A 57 -4.91 -6.70 -12.79
N GLU A 58 -3.62 -6.77 -13.13
CA GLU A 58 -2.92 -5.70 -13.86
C GLU A 58 -3.57 -5.37 -15.21
N GLY A 59 -3.98 -6.39 -15.96
CA GLY A 59 -4.72 -6.25 -17.23
C GLY A 59 -6.25 -6.24 -17.09
N GLY A 60 -6.78 -6.29 -15.86
CA GLY A 60 -8.21 -6.35 -15.61
C GLY A 60 -8.93 -5.02 -15.81
N HIS A 61 -10.26 -5.10 -15.89
CA HIS A 61 -11.09 -3.90 -15.90
C HIS A 61 -11.08 -3.21 -14.54
N ALA A 62 -11.14 -1.88 -14.54
CA ALA A 62 -11.24 -1.10 -13.31
C ALA A 62 -12.67 -1.17 -12.74
N VAL A 63 -12.74 -1.55 -11.46
CA VAL A 63 -13.98 -1.68 -10.68
C VAL A 63 -14.37 -0.34 -10.06
N LEU A 64 -13.38 0.41 -9.56
CA LEU A 64 -13.52 1.82 -9.18
C LEU A 64 -12.69 2.66 -10.13
N LYS A 65 -13.23 3.81 -10.56
CA LYS A 65 -12.58 4.72 -11.51
C LYS A 65 -12.68 6.15 -11.02
N ASN A 66 -11.53 6.82 -10.89
CA ASN A 66 -11.41 8.23 -10.51
C ASN A 66 -12.23 8.60 -9.25
N LEU A 67 -12.29 7.68 -8.28
CA LEU A 67 -13.04 7.89 -7.05
C LEU A 67 -12.35 8.97 -6.21
N SER A 68 -13.07 10.03 -5.87
CA SER A 68 -12.59 11.09 -4.99
C SER A 68 -13.64 11.43 -3.94
N PHE A 69 -13.25 11.41 -2.67
CA PHE A 69 -14.10 11.81 -1.55
C PHE A 69 -13.27 12.18 -0.33
N THR A 70 -13.87 13.00 0.53
CA THR A 70 -13.35 13.28 1.87
C THR A 70 -14.32 12.78 2.91
N ALA A 71 -13.80 12.27 4.02
CA ALA A 71 -14.57 11.90 5.19
C ALA A 71 -13.96 12.57 6.43
N GLU A 72 -14.77 13.34 7.14
CA GLU A 72 -14.34 14.01 8.35
C GLU A 72 -14.26 13.04 9.53
N GLY A 73 -13.39 13.37 10.48
CA GLY A 73 -13.27 12.62 11.73
C GLY A 73 -14.59 12.52 12.48
N GLY A 74 -15.08 11.30 12.71
CA GLY A 74 -16.32 11.05 13.45
C GLY A 74 -17.61 11.13 12.62
N GLN A 75 -17.50 11.30 11.30
CA GLN A 75 -18.62 11.25 10.37
C GLN A 75 -19.15 9.80 10.20
N ARG A 76 -20.45 9.64 9.95
CA ARG A 76 -21.12 8.33 9.76
C ARG A 76 -21.87 8.27 8.44
#